data_AF-A0A2D5J0N3-F1
#
_entry.id   AF-A0A2D5J0N3-F1
#
_cell.length_a   1.000
_cell.length_b   1.000
_cell.length_c   1.000
_cell.angle_alpha   90.00
_cell.angle_beta   90.00
_cell.angle_gamma   90.00
#
_symmetry.space_group_name_H-M   'P 1'
#
loop_
_entity.id
_entity.type
_entity.pdbx_description
1 polymer ?
#
loop_
_entity_poly.entity_id
_entity_poly.type
_entity_poly.pdbx_seq_one_letter_code
_entity_poly.pdbx_strand_id
1 'polypeptide(L)'
;MSHGHAMSQFEYKESKFFSTFASVPEPAFEDPAEQTAVWGRQWGCTNDVGKLRAVLVHRPGDELNIVDGNMPMPEVGGFGDPDKGWYWMGNELPDLAAMQTAHDQLTGILRDNGVDVINIDKAAPGAMKQIYTRDSCISVKGGAIVTRLARKVRRGEELPVTRALAEAGCPILGTITGTGVFEGGGFALIDEKTAVCAVSIACNEEGVRQLEGILNYLGIELIKLPMPGYRIHIDGAFNMIDVDKAIVNTNELPYFFIDYLKKRGIKLIELPPDDSAFSLNSLAIAPGKLIMHGSRTKRLEDRLDEAGVELITCDYEPVEAGGGGIHCSTSPLARDAI
;
A
#
# COMPACT_ATOMS: atom_id res chain seq x y z
N MET A 1 -38.38 24.87 44.67
CA MET A 1 -37.88 24.79 43.29
C MET A 1 -36.74 25.78 43.15
N SER A 2 -35.50 25.28 43.05
CA SER A 2 -34.32 26.11 42.77
C SER A 2 -34.44 26.63 41.35
N HIS A 3 -34.86 27.88 41.18
CA HIS A 3 -34.89 28.52 39.87
C HIS A 3 -33.45 28.92 39.55
N GLY A 4 -32.85 28.32 38.51
CA GLY A 4 -31.51 28.67 38.06
C GLY A 4 -31.41 30.16 37.71
N HIS A 5 -30.20 30.73 37.80
CA HIS A 5 -29.97 32.12 37.41
C HIS A 5 -30.23 32.34 35.92
N ALA A 6 -30.77 33.50 35.56
CA ALA A 6 -30.95 33.89 34.16
C ALA A 6 -29.59 34.09 33.48
N MET A 7 -29.49 33.74 32.19
CA MET A 7 -28.30 34.03 31.39
C MET A 7 -27.99 35.53 31.43
N SER A 8 -26.72 35.85 31.62
CA SER A 8 -26.19 37.19 31.40
C SER A 8 -26.33 37.59 29.93
N GLN A 9 -26.27 38.90 29.68
CA GLN A 9 -26.26 39.44 28.32
C GLN A 9 -25.07 38.95 27.49
N PHE A 10 -23.96 38.63 28.14
CA PHE A 10 -22.79 38.06 27.48
C PHE A 10 -23.08 36.63 27.01
N GLU A 11 -23.51 35.74 27.91
CA GLU A 11 -23.85 34.34 27.58
C GLU A 11 -24.93 34.25 26.50
N TYR A 12 -25.92 35.13 26.52
CA TYR A 12 -26.94 35.18 25.48
C TYR A 12 -26.35 35.53 24.10
N LYS A 13 -25.49 36.54 24.03
CA LYS A 13 -24.85 36.96 22.75
C LYS A 13 -23.93 35.87 22.21
N GLU A 14 -23.13 35.26 23.08
CA GLU A 14 -22.25 34.15 22.74
C GLU A 14 -23.05 32.95 22.23
N SER A 15 -24.09 32.55 22.96
CA SER A 15 -25.00 31.48 22.55
C SER A 15 -25.66 31.77 21.20
N LYS A 16 -26.13 33.01 20.97
CA LYS A 16 -26.71 33.40 19.68
C LYS A 16 -25.71 33.35 18.54
N PHE A 17 -24.48 33.82 18.77
CA PHE A 17 -23.40 33.77 17.79
C PHE A 17 -23.12 32.32 17.38
N PHE A 18 -22.83 31.42 18.33
CA PHE A 18 -22.55 30.01 18.01
C PHE A 18 -23.78 29.24 17.50
N SER A 19 -25.01 29.63 17.86
CA SER A 19 -26.21 29.05 17.26
C SER A 19 -26.43 29.46 15.80
N THR A 20 -25.89 30.62 15.40
CA THR A 20 -25.96 31.13 14.03
C THR A 20 -24.87 30.50 13.16
N PHE A 21 -23.66 30.38 13.72
CA PHE A 21 -22.53 29.66 13.11
C PHE A 21 -22.41 28.27 13.73
N ALA A 22 -23.49 27.50 13.65
CA ALA A 22 -23.55 26.17 14.25
C ALA A 22 -22.52 25.22 13.62
N SER A 23 -22.03 24.27 14.41
CA SER A 23 -21.20 23.18 13.91
C SER A 23 -21.98 22.36 12.88
N VAL A 24 -21.33 22.06 11.76
CA VAL A 24 -21.90 21.28 10.67
C VAL A 24 -21.07 20.00 10.54
N PRO A 25 -21.58 18.85 11.01
CA PRO A 25 -20.84 17.58 10.93
C PRO A 25 -20.99 16.87 9.58
N GLU A 26 -21.86 17.35 8.69
CA GLU A 26 -22.19 16.74 7.40
C GLU A 26 -21.97 17.72 6.24
N PRO A 27 -21.46 17.27 5.08
CA PRO A 27 -21.19 15.88 4.74
C PRO A 27 -19.98 15.31 5.48
N ALA A 28 -19.88 13.99 5.54
CA ALA A 28 -18.73 13.30 6.13
C ALA A 28 -17.41 13.72 5.48
N PHE A 29 -16.30 13.53 6.22
CA PHE A 29 -14.97 13.94 5.81
C PHE A 29 -14.55 13.43 4.43
N GLU A 30 -14.89 12.18 4.14
CA GLU A 30 -14.56 11.47 2.91
C GLU A 30 -15.56 11.69 1.77
N ASP A 31 -16.52 12.60 1.94
CA ASP A 31 -17.43 13.00 0.86
C ASP A 31 -16.63 13.58 -0.33
N PRO A 32 -16.95 13.18 -1.57
CA PRO A 32 -16.23 13.64 -2.75
C PRO A 32 -16.17 15.17 -2.93
N ALA A 33 -17.25 15.89 -2.60
CA ALA A 33 -17.31 17.33 -2.75
C ALA A 33 -16.52 18.03 -1.63
N GLU A 34 -16.65 17.54 -0.38
CA GLU A 34 -15.87 18.03 0.76
C GLU A 34 -14.37 17.84 0.54
N GLN A 35 -13.95 16.62 0.16
CA GLN A 35 -12.56 16.30 -0.19
C GLN A 35 -12.03 17.23 -1.29
N THR A 36 -12.78 17.41 -2.36
CA THR A 36 -12.33 18.26 -3.48
C THR A 36 -12.23 19.74 -3.06
N ALA A 37 -13.21 20.25 -2.33
CA ALA A 37 -13.25 21.66 -1.92
C ALA A 37 -12.18 22.01 -0.87
N VAL A 38 -11.90 21.11 0.07
CA VAL A 38 -11.01 21.37 1.21
C VAL A 38 -9.59 20.84 0.97
N TRP A 39 -9.46 19.66 0.34
CA TRP A 39 -8.18 18.94 0.15
C TRP A 39 -7.71 18.92 -1.31
N GLY A 40 -8.41 19.65 -2.20
CA GLY A 40 -8.04 19.88 -3.59
C GLY A 40 -8.36 18.73 -4.56
N ARG A 41 -8.62 17.53 -4.06
CA ARG A 41 -9.08 16.36 -4.83
C ARG A 41 -9.67 15.30 -3.91
N GLN A 42 -10.26 14.28 -4.51
CA GLN A 42 -10.62 13.05 -3.80
C GLN A 42 -9.34 12.23 -3.52
N TRP A 43 -8.99 12.11 -2.24
CA TRP A 43 -7.93 11.23 -1.77
C TRP A 43 -8.49 9.89 -1.29
N GLY A 44 -7.64 8.87 -1.29
CA GLY A 44 -8.01 7.54 -0.83
C GLY A 44 -8.20 6.53 -1.96
N CYS A 45 -8.29 5.27 -1.58
CA CYS A 45 -8.71 4.18 -2.46
C CYS A 45 -9.94 3.49 -1.88
N THR A 46 -10.92 3.16 -2.73
CA THR A 46 -12.09 2.34 -2.35
C THR A 46 -11.99 0.92 -2.91
N ASN A 47 -10.96 0.64 -3.69
CA ASN A 47 -10.70 -0.63 -4.36
C ASN A 47 -9.25 -0.61 -4.88
N ASP A 48 -8.70 -1.76 -5.26
CA ASP A 48 -7.30 -1.85 -5.72
C ASP A 48 -7.09 -1.70 -7.23
N VAL A 49 -8.15 -1.62 -8.03
CA VAL A 49 -8.08 -1.79 -9.50
C VAL A 49 -8.57 -0.59 -10.30
N GLY A 50 -9.36 0.29 -9.68
CA GLY A 50 -9.91 1.50 -10.25
C GLY A 50 -8.81 2.42 -10.74
N LYS A 51 -9.15 3.29 -11.70
CA LYS A 51 -8.16 4.10 -12.39
C LYS A 51 -7.28 4.85 -11.40
N LEU A 52 -5.97 4.58 -11.46
CA LEU A 52 -4.99 5.17 -10.56
C LEU A 52 -4.83 6.65 -10.89
N ARG A 53 -4.92 7.52 -9.87
CA ARG A 53 -4.87 8.97 -10.00
C ARG A 53 -3.68 9.61 -9.32
N ALA A 54 -3.22 9.02 -8.22
CA ALA A 54 -2.02 9.45 -7.51
C ALA A 54 -1.33 8.25 -6.86
N VAL A 55 0.00 8.28 -6.81
CA VAL A 55 0.83 7.21 -6.24
C VAL A 55 2.06 7.80 -5.56
N LEU A 56 2.38 7.29 -4.38
CA LEU A 56 3.62 7.56 -3.67
C LEU A 56 4.70 6.58 -4.14
N VAL A 57 5.89 7.09 -4.44
CA VAL A 57 7.06 6.31 -4.83
C VAL A 57 8.33 6.88 -4.20
N HIS A 58 9.43 6.12 -4.26
CA HIS A 58 10.74 6.59 -3.84
C HIS A 58 11.81 6.08 -4.81
N ARG A 59 12.50 7.01 -5.46
CA ARG A 59 13.63 6.70 -6.33
C ARG A 59 14.84 6.35 -5.45
N PRO A 60 15.48 5.18 -5.65
CA PRO A 60 16.58 4.75 -4.80
C PRO A 60 17.80 5.68 -4.96
N GLY A 61 18.53 5.88 -3.87
CA GLY A 61 19.67 6.77 -3.76
C GLY A 61 20.74 6.27 -2.78
N ASP A 62 21.38 7.21 -2.10
CA ASP A 62 22.57 6.96 -1.27
C ASP A 62 22.31 6.03 -0.07
N GLU A 63 21.06 5.78 0.30
CA GLU A 63 20.70 4.80 1.34
C GLU A 63 21.14 3.38 1.00
N LEU A 64 21.38 3.04 -0.28
CA LEU A 64 21.95 1.75 -0.68
C LEU A 64 23.44 1.60 -0.33
N ASN A 65 24.16 2.69 -0.04
CA ASN A 65 25.59 2.66 0.30
C ASN A 65 25.88 1.92 1.63
N ILE A 66 24.86 1.56 2.40
CA ILE A 66 25.00 0.74 3.60
C ILE A 66 25.34 -0.72 3.30
N VAL A 67 25.08 -1.20 2.08
CA VAL A 67 25.32 -2.59 1.69
C VAL A 67 26.81 -2.85 1.55
N ASP A 68 27.34 -3.76 2.38
CA ASP A 68 28.74 -4.17 2.39
C ASP A 68 28.93 -5.55 1.78
N GLY A 69 29.68 -5.61 0.66
CA GLY A 69 30.01 -6.88 -0.02
C GLY A 69 30.88 -7.84 0.78
N ASN A 70 31.46 -7.40 1.90
CA ASN A 70 32.25 -8.25 2.79
C ASN A 70 31.40 -9.01 3.83
N MET A 71 30.08 -8.83 3.80
CA MET A 71 29.14 -9.46 4.74
C MET A 71 28.15 -10.39 4.01
N PRO A 72 28.62 -11.44 3.30
CA PRO A 72 27.73 -12.38 2.63
C PRO A 72 26.96 -13.22 3.65
N MET A 73 25.77 -13.64 3.27
CA MET A 73 24.90 -14.55 4.02
C MET A 73 24.65 -15.83 3.19
N PRO A 74 25.57 -16.82 3.24
CA PRO A 74 25.58 -17.95 2.30
C PRO A 74 24.31 -18.82 2.33
N GLU A 75 23.67 -18.95 3.49
CA GLU A 75 22.46 -19.77 3.64
C GLU A 75 21.24 -19.17 2.92
N VAL A 76 21.20 -17.84 2.76
CA VAL A 76 20.04 -17.12 2.20
C VAL A 76 20.33 -16.45 0.84
N GLY A 77 21.56 -16.54 0.32
CA GLY A 77 21.90 -16.04 -1.02
C GLY A 77 22.00 -14.51 -1.15
N GLY A 78 22.51 -13.82 -0.12
CA GLY A 78 22.57 -12.35 -0.14
C GLY A 78 23.66 -11.76 0.76
N PHE A 79 23.45 -10.53 1.21
CA PHE A 79 24.38 -9.79 2.09
C PHE A 79 23.62 -9.19 3.26
N GLY A 80 24.25 -9.07 4.43
CA GLY A 80 23.59 -8.44 5.57
C GLY A 80 24.38 -8.45 6.86
N ASP A 81 23.98 -7.57 7.76
CA ASP A 81 24.51 -7.44 9.11
C ASP A 81 23.32 -7.25 10.06
N PRO A 82 22.91 -8.30 10.79
CA PRO A 82 21.81 -8.22 11.74
C PRO A 82 22.05 -7.22 12.89
N ASP A 83 23.30 -6.99 13.27
CA ASP A 83 23.67 -6.09 14.37
C ASP A 83 23.56 -4.63 13.92
N LYS A 84 24.01 -4.32 12.70
CA LYS A 84 23.82 -2.99 12.07
C LYS A 84 22.43 -2.80 11.48
N GLY A 85 21.67 -3.88 11.33
CA GLY A 85 20.28 -3.87 10.91
C GLY A 85 20.08 -3.51 9.44
N TRP A 86 20.80 -4.16 8.52
CA TRP A 86 20.57 -4.04 7.06
C TRP A 86 20.72 -5.39 6.35
N TYR A 87 20.07 -5.55 5.19
CA TYR A 87 20.19 -6.75 4.34
C TYR A 87 19.82 -6.51 2.86
N TRP A 88 20.47 -7.26 1.98
CA TRP A 88 20.23 -7.33 0.54
C TRP A 88 19.99 -8.80 0.14
N MET A 89 18.93 -9.05 -0.64
CA MET A 89 18.51 -10.42 -0.98
C MET A 89 19.11 -10.93 -2.30
N GLY A 90 19.70 -10.06 -3.11
CA GLY A 90 20.33 -10.43 -4.36
C GLY A 90 21.68 -11.09 -4.14
N ASN A 91 22.01 -12.06 -5.00
CA ASN A 91 23.29 -12.75 -4.99
C ASN A 91 24.47 -11.85 -5.42
N GLU A 92 24.17 -10.72 -6.06
CA GLU A 92 25.12 -9.68 -6.46
C GLU A 92 24.82 -8.39 -5.70
N LEU A 93 25.81 -7.50 -5.61
CA LEU A 93 25.64 -6.18 -4.98
C LEU A 93 24.63 -5.31 -5.75
N PRO A 94 23.92 -4.39 -5.07
CA PRO A 94 22.94 -3.54 -5.72
C PRO A 94 23.60 -2.65 -6.78
N ASP A 95 23.10 -2.72 -8.01
CA ASP A 95 23.41 -1.75 -9.06
C ASP A 95 22.43 -0.58 -8.97
N LEU A 96 22.85 0.49 -8.28
CA LEU A 96 22.03 1.68 -8.09
C LEU A 96 21.61 2.31 -9.42
N ALA A 97 22.46 2.30 -10.45
CA ALA A 97 22.14 2.90 -11.74
C ALA A 97 21.07 2.10 -12.49
N ALA A 98 21.17 0.77 -12.45
CA ALA A 98 20.14 -0.12 -13.02
C ALA A 98 18.81 -0.01 -12.25
N MET A 99 18.85 0.02 -10.91
CA MET A 99 17.65 0.22 -10.08
C MET A 99 16.98 1.57 -10.35
N GLN A 100 17.76 2.64 -10.50
CA GLN A 100 17.26 3.95 -10.88
C GLN A 100 16.62 3.96 -12.26
N THR A 101 17.24 3.28 -13.24
CA THR A 101 16.68 3.15 -14.59
C THR A 101 15.33 2.42 -14.58
N ALA A 102 15.24 1.31 -13.85
CA ALA A 102 14.00 0.55 -13.68
C ALA A 102 12.89 1.38 -12.99
N HIS A 103 13.25 2.12 -11.93
CA HIS A 103 12.32 3.03 -11.25
C HIS A 103 11.86 4.17 -12.17
N ASP A 104 12.78 4.76 -12.94
CA ASP A 104 12.47 5.85 -13.87
C ASP A 104 11.55 5.36 -15.00
N GLN A 105 11.73 4.13 -15.49
CA GLN A 105 10.80 3.48 -16.42
C GLN A 105 9.41 3.31 -15.82
N LEU A 106 9.30 2.75 -14.60
CA LEU A 106 8.01 2.56 -13.91
C LEU A 106 7.28 3.91 -13.73
N THR A 107 7.97 4.93 -13.23
CA THR A 107 7.34 6.25 -13.03
C THR A 107 7.03 6.97 -14.35
N GLY A 108 7.80 6.73 -15.40
CA GLY A 108 7.48 7.16 -16.78
C GLY A 108 6.15 6.58 -17.24
N ILE A 109 5.99 5.25 -17.16
CA ILE A 109 4.74 4.56 -17.51
C ILE A 109 3.55 5.12 -16.71
N LEU A 110 3.72 5.35 -15.41
CA LEU A 110 2.68 5.92 -14.56
C LEU A 110 2.25 7.32 -15.04
N ARG A 111 3.21 8.21 -15.30
CA ARG A 111 2.94 9.57 -15.82
C ARG A 111 2.28 9.54 -17.19
N ASP A 112 2.73 8.66 -18.09
CA ASP A 112 2.13 8.48 -19.42
C ASP A 112 0.67 8.01 -19.37
N ASN A 113 0.28 7.34 -18.28
CA ASN A 113 -1.11 6.93 -18.02
C ASN A 113 -1.90 7.96 -17.18
N GLY A 114 -1.34 9.16 -16.98
CA GLY A 114 -2.00 10.27 -16.28
C GLY A 114 -2.05 10.11 -14.76
N VAL A 115 -1.15 9.31 -14.19
CA VAL A 115 -1.00 9.17 -12.74
C VAL A 115 -0.12 10.30 -12.21
N ASP A 116 -0.57 10.95 -11.13
CA ASP A 116 0.23 11.90 -10.37
C ASP A 116 1.26 11.15 -9.50
N VAL A 117 2.55 11.29 -9.82
CA VAL A 117 3.64 10.57 -9.17
C VAL A 117 4.26 11.46 -8.09
N ILE A 118 3.95 11.16 -6.83
CA ILE A 118 4.41 11.85 -5.63
C ILE A 118 5.66 11.15 -5.12
N ASN A 119 6.75 11.89 -4.93
CA ASN A 119 8.03 11.32 -4.50
C ASN A 119 8.26 11.51 -3.01
N ILE A 120 8.88 10.51 -2.39
CA ILE A 120 9.63 10.68 -1.17
C ILE A 120 11.02 11.17 -1.56
N ASP A 121 11.32 12.45 -1.32
CA ASP A 121 12.56 13.07 -1.81
C ASP A 121 13.83 12.47 -1.18
N LYS A 122 13.76 12.05 0.07
CA LYS A 122 14.92 11.53 0.81
C LYS A 122 14.53 10.41 1.74
N ALA A 123 15.21 9.27 1.60
CA ALA A 123 15.07 8.16 2.51
C ALA A 123 15.46 8.52 3.95
N ALA A 124 14.87 7.81 4.91
CA ALA A 124 15.37 7.85 6.27
C ALA A 124 16.82 7.34 6.33
N PRO A 125 17.68 7.87 7.23
CA PRO A 125 19.07 7.43 7.33
C PRO A 125 19.18 5.90 7.51
N GLY A 126 19.87 5.23 6.60
CA GLY A 126 20.07 3.77 6.62
C GLY A 126 18.86 2.93 6.17
N ALA A 127 17.74 3.55 5.82
CA ALA A 127 16.52 2.86 5.39
C ALA A 127 16.60 2.44 3.91
N MET A 128 17.49 1.48 3.62
CA MET A 128 17.74 0.99 2.25
C MET A 128 16.51 0.37 1.55
N LYS A 129 15.41 0.14 2.28
CA LYS A 129 14.17 -0.45 1.78
C LYS A 129 13.09 0.60 1.46
N GLN A 130 13.40 1.90 1.56
CA GLN A 130 12.47 2.99 1.32
C GLN A 130 11.81 2.97 -0.08
N ILE A 131 12.47 2.37 -1.08
CA ILE A 131 11.91 2.17 -2.43
C ILE A 131 10.58 1.39 -2.38
N TYR A 132 10.41 0.50 -1.40
CA TYR A 132 9.20 -0.29 -1.21
C TYR A 132 8.13 0.48 -0.43
N THR A 133 7.65 1.55 -1.06
CA THR A 133 6.71 2.51 -0.47
C THR A 133 5.35 1.93 -0.10
N ARG A 134 4.94 0.82 -0.73
CA ARG A 134 3.73 0.07 -0.41
C ARG A 134 3.58 -0.17 1.09
N ASP A 135 4.68 -0.52 1.73
CA ASP A 135 4.60 -1.00 3.09
C ASP A 135 4.36 0.11 4.10
N SER A 136 4.77 1.34 3.77
CA SER A 136 4.81 2.48 4.68
C SER A 136 3.47 3.20 4.87
N CYS A 137 2.53 3.01 3.94
CA CYS A 137 1.18 3.55 4.07
C CYS A 137 0.15 2.71 3.32
N ILE A 138 -1.08 2.76 3.81
CA ILE A 138 -2.26 2.15 3.18
C ILE A 138 -3.22 3.28 2.84
N SER A 139 -3.80 3.30 1.65
CA SER A 139 -4.80 4.29 1.28
C SER A 139 -6.18 3.67 1.30
N VAL A 140 -7.12 4.36 1.96
CA VAL A 140 -8.55 4.02 2.03
C VAL A 140 -9.37 5.27 1.79
N LYS A 141 -10.68 5.16 1.62
CA LYS A 141 -11.56 6.30 1.35
C LYS A 141 -11.27 7.48 2.30
N GLY A 142 -10.91 8.63 1.74
CA GLY A 142 -10.60 9.86 2.49
C GLY A 142 -9.10 10.09 2.77
N GLY A 143 -8.20 9.11 2.61
CA GLY A 143 -6.77 9.37 2.79
C GLY A 143 -5.92 8.15 3.14
N ALA A 144 -4.72 8.43 3.67
CA ALA A 144 -3.72 7.43 4.00
C ALA A 144 -3.67 7.09 5.50
N ILE A 145 -3.33 5.86 5.80
CA ILE A 145 -2.97 5.36 7.13
C ILE A 145 -1.46 5.08 7.07
N VAL A 146 -0.68 5.80 7.88
CA VAL A 146 0.76 5.54 8.00
C VAL A 146 0.97 4.27 8.83
N THR A 147 1.70 3.32 8.30
CA THR A 147 1.92 2.03 8.96
C THR A 147 3.06 2.10 9.97
N ARG A 148 3.46 0.95 10.55
CA ARG A 148 4.58 0.84 11.48
C ARG A 148 5.39 -0.40 11.14
N LEU A 149 6.47 -0.23 10.37
CA LEU A 149 7.18 -1.29 9.64
C LEU A 149 7.93 -2.30 10.50
N ALA A 150 7.52 -3.57 10.52
CA ALA A 150 7.94 -4.58 11.49
C ALA A 150 9.46 -4.68 11.72
N ARG A 151 10.25 -4.72 10.64
CA ARG A 151 11.71 -4.94 10.73
C ARG A 151 12.47 -3.70 11.15
N LYS A 152 13.51 -3.89 11.97
CA LYS A 152 14.38 -2.80 12.46
C LYS A 152 15.00 -1.98 11.34
N VAL A 153 15.46 -2.60 10.25
CA VAL A 153 16.05 -1.92 9.07
C VAL A 153 15.11 -0.89 8.44
N ARG A 154 13.81 -1.07 8.63
CA ARG A 154 12.77 -0.23 8.04
C ARG A 154 12.23 0.83 8.98
N ARG A 155 12.57 0.76 10.27
CA ARG A 155 12.10 1.74 11.25
C ARG A 155 12.66 3.11 10.90
N GLY A 156 11.76 4.09 10.82
CA GLY A 156 12.09 5.46 10.45
C GLY A 156 11.64 5.85 9.05
N GLU A 157 11.35 4.88 8.16
CA GLU A 157 10.75 5.15 6.84
C GLU A 157 9.40 5.89 6.97
N GLU A 158 8.70 5.74 8.10
CA GLU A 158 7.42 6.39 8.38
C GLU A 158 7.52 7.93 8.36
N LEU A 159 8.66 8.50 8.78
CA LEU A 159 8.85 9.96 8.86
C LEU A 159 8.87 10.65 7.48
N PRO A 160 9.74 10.27 6.52
CA PRO A 160 9.74 10.87 5.20
C PRO A 160 8.43 10.59 4.44
N VAL A 161 7.79 9.43 4.66
CA VAL A 161 6.46 9.12 4.12
C VAL A 161 5.41 10.10 4.64
N THR A 162 5.37 10.33 5.96
CA THR A 162 4.44 11.29 6.59
C THR A 162 4.61 12.69 6.02
N ARG A 163 5.86 13.12 5.79
CA ARG A 163 6.16 14.42 5.17
C ARG A 163 5.67 14.51 3.74
N ALA A 164 5.96 13.50 2.92
CA ALA A 164 5.54 13.47 1.52
C ALA A 164 4.01 13.46 1.39
N LEU A 165 3.30 12.72 2.25
CA LEU A 165 1.83 12.73 2.30
C LEU A 165 1.29 14.12 2.64
N ALA A 166 1.82 14.75 3.70
CA ALA A 166 1.40 16.08 4.13
C ALA A 166 1.69 17.16 3.07
N GLU A 167 2.86 17.12 2.44
CA GLU A 167 3.27 18.04 1.38
C GLU A 167 2.40 17.89 0.13
N ALA A 168 2.03 16.65 -0.23
CA ALA A 168 1.07 16.39 -1.31
C ALA A 168 -0.36 16.85 -0.99
N GLY A 169 -0.67 17.16 0.28
CA GLY A 169 -2.02 17.46 0.74
C GLY A 169 -2.89 16.22 0.92
N CYS A 170 -2.30 15.02 1.00
CA CYS A 170 -3.01 13.79 1.28
C CYS A 170 -3.37 13.70 2.77
N PRO A 171 -4.65 13.54 3.14
CA PRO A 171 -5.03 13.38 4.54
C PRO A 171 -4.41 12.14 5.17
N ILE A 172 -3.99 12.26 6.44
CA ILE A 172 -3.54 11.13 7.24
C ILE A 172 -4.64 10.78 8.23
N LEU A 173 -5.34 9.67 7.99
CA LEU A 173 -6.47 9.19 8.80
C LEU A 173 -6.02 8.58 10.13
N GLY A 174 -4.77 8.10 10.18
CA GLY A 174 -4.19 7.54 11.38
C GLY A 174 -2.77 7.04 11.16
N THR A 175 -2.14 6.64 12.27
CA THR A 175 -0.82 6.01 12.27
C THR A 175 -0.86 4.80 13.18
N ILE A 176 -0.29 3.67 12.75
CA ILE A 176 -0.13 2.50 13.60
C ILE A 176 0.95 2.79 14.65
N THR A 177 0.66 2.55 15.93
CA THR A 177 1.53 2.96 17.05
C THR A 177 1.67 1.88 18.14
N GLY A 178 2.45 2.19 19.18
CA GLY A 178 2.66 1.31 20.32
C GLY A 178 3.36 0.01 19.93
N THR A 179 2.81 -1.12 20.36
CA THR A 179 3.31 -2.46 20.01
C THR A 179 2.75 -2.98 18.68
N GLY A 180 1.87 -2.21 18.02
CA GLY A 180 1.35 -2.55 16.70
C GLY A 180 2.45 -2.52 15.64
N VAL A 181 2.49 -3.52 14.78
CA VAL A 181 3.26 -3.49 13.54
C VAL A 181 2.34 -3.93 12.41
N PHE A 182 2.44 -3.21 11.31
CA PHE A 182 1.71 -3.51 10.09
C PHE A 182 2.55 -2.99 8.93
N GLU A 183 2.57 -3.72 7.82
CA GLU A 183 3.19 -3.33 6.56
C GLU A 183 2.12 -3.42 5.47
N GLY A 184 2.01 -2.38 4.64
CA GLY A 184 0.95 -2.22 3.64
C GLY A 184 0.88 -3.30 2.56
N GLY A 185 1.95 -4.06 2.27
CA GLY A 185 1.85 -5.26 1.42
C GLY A 185 0.96 -6.34 2.04
N GLY A 186 0.73 -6.27 3.35
CA GLY A 186 -0.23 -7.08 4.08
C GLY A 186 -1.68 -6.61 3.94
N PHE A 187 -2.04 -5.68 3.04
CA PHE A 187 -3.41 -5.16 2.90
C PHE A 187 -3.83 -5.06 1.43
N ALA A 188 -5.10 -5.38 1.15
CA ALA A 188 -5.73 -5.21 -0.15
C ALA A 188 -7.22 -4.86 0.01
N LEU A 189 -7.75 -4.02 -0.87
CA LEU A 189 -9.18 -3.75 -0.99
C LEU A 189 -9.79 -4.69 -2.03
N ILE A 190 -10.78 -5.48 -1.61
CA ILE A 190 -11.58 -6.30 -2.53
C ILE A 190 -12.63 -5.42 -3.21
N ASP A 191 -13.29 -4.56 -2.42
CA ASP A 191 -14.26 -3.55 -2.88
C ASP A 191 -14.43 -2.46 -1.80
N GLU A 192 -15.34 -1.50 -2.02
CA GLU A 192 -15.54 -0.33 -1.13
C GLU A 192 -15.88 -0.74 0.31
N LYS A 193 -16.43 -1.94 0.54
CA LYS A 193 -16.92 -2.38 1.85
C LYS A 193 -16.11 -3.53 2.42
N THR A 194 -15.14 -4.07 1.70
CA THR A 194 -14.41 -5.24 2.14
C THR A 194 -12.92 -5.11 1.83
N ALA A 195 -12.12 -5.19 2.88
CA ALA A 195 -10.68 -5.32 2.82
C ALA A 195 -10.23 -6.68 3.32
N VAL A 196 -9.00 -7.04 2.99
CA VAL A 196 -8.32 -8.23 3.50
C VAL A 196 -6.93 -7.86 3.99
N CYS A 197 -6.48 -8.46 5.09
CA CYS A 197 -5.13 -8.27 5.59
C CYS A 197 -4.41 -9.57 5.99
N ALA A 198 -3.08 -9.50 6.00
CA ALA A 198 -2.21 -10.50 6.61
C ALA A 198 -2.31 -10.44 8.14
N VAL A 199 -2.19 -11.61 8.76
CA VAL A 199 -1.68 -11.80 10.13
C VAL A 199 -0.38 -12.57 10.00
N SER A 200 0.75 -11.92 10.29
CA SER A 200 2.08 -12.43 9.96
C SER A 200 3.17 -11.85 10.86
N ILE A 201 4.43 -12.19 10.58
CA ILE A 201 5.60 -11.57 11.23
C ILE A 201 5.72 -10.06 10.91
N ALA A 202 5.08 -9.58 9.84
CA ALA A 202 5.07 -8.17 9.45
C ALA A 202 3.78 -7.42 9.88
N CYS A 203 2.69 -8.16 10.12
CA CYS A 203 1.39 -7.62 10.54
C CYS A 203 0.90 -8.36 11.79
N ASN A 204 1.21 -7.83 12.98
CA ASN A 204 0.81 -8.47 14.24
C ASN A 204 -0.63 -8.15 14.62
N GLU A 205 -1.19 -8.91 15.57
CA GLU A 205 -2.59 -8.76 16.01
C GLU A 205 -2.91 -7.33 16.49
N GLU A 206 -1.98 -6.65 17.16
CA GLU A 206 -2.21 -5.28 17.62
C GLU A 206 -2.23 -4.27 16.46
N GLY A 207 -1.38 -4.44 15.45
CA GLY A 207 -1.41 -3.62 14.24
C GLY A 207 -2.70 -3.84 13.45
N VAL A 208 -3.13 -5.09 13.32
CA VAL A 208 -4.41 -5.46 12.70
C VAL A 208 -5.59 -4.86 13.47
N ARG A 209 -5.59 -4.90 14.81
CA ARG A 209 -6.65 -4.31 15.64
C ARG A 209 -6.76 -2.80 15.44
N GLN A 210 -5.63 -2.09 15.37
CA GLN A 210 -5.61 -0.64 15.12
C GLN A 210 -6.10 -0.31 13.70
N LEU A 211 -5.64 -1.05 12.69
CA LEU A 211 -6.11 -0.91 11.31
C LEU A 211 -7.63 -1.13 11.22
N GLU A 212 -8.14 -2.22 11.77
CA GLU A 212 -9.58 -2.53 11.82
C GLU A 212 -10.37 -1.42 12.50
N GLY A 213 -9.84 -0.84 13.59
CA GLY A 213 -10.46 0.31 14.26
C GLY A 213 -10.65 1.52 13.35
N ILE A 214 -9.67 1.82 12.49
CA ILE A 214 -9.78 2.92 11.50
C ILE A 214 -10.80 2.57 10.41
N LEU A 215 -10.74 1.36 9.87
CA LEU A 215 -11.63 0.88 8.82
C LEU A 215 -13.11 0.85 9.25
N ASN A 216 -13.38 0.58 10.53
CA ASN A 216 -14.74 0.56 11.08
C ASN A 216 -15.44 1.92 10.99
N TYR A 217 -14.71 3.05 11.08
CA TYR A 217 -15.31 4.38 10.88
C TYR A 217 -15.80 4.60 9.44
N LEU A 218 -15.20 3.88 8.49
CA LEU A 218 -15.53 3.93 7.06
C LEU A 218 -16.52 2.83 6.64
N GLY A 219 -16.96 1.98 7.59
CA GLY A 219 -17.85 0.85 7.30
C GLY A 219 -17.21 -0.27 6.47
N ILE A 220 -15.88 -0.41 6.52
CA ILE A 220 -15.13 -1.44 5.79
C ILE A 220 -14.93 -2.67 6.68
N GLU A 221 -15.42 -3.83 6.24
CA GLU A 221 -15.18 -5.13 6.89
C GLU A 221 -13.76 -5.62 6.58
N LEU A 222 -13.03 -6.11 7.60
CA LEU A 222 -11.66 -6.60 7.44
C LEU A 222 -11.56 -8.12 7.60
N ILE A 223 -11.24 -8.82 6.51
CA ILE A 223 -10.93 -10.26 6.51
C ILE A 223 -9.48 -10.46 6.94
N LYS A 224 -9.23 -11.34 7.92
CA LYS A 224 -7.89 -11.58 8.49
C LYS A 224 -7.34 -12.92 8.00
N LEU A 225 -6.23 -12.90 7.27
CA LEU A 225 -5.59 -14.08 6.69
C LEU A 225 -4.32 -14.45 7.47
N PRO A 226 -4.30 -15.57 8.21
CA PRO A 226 -3.06 -16.08 8.79
C PRO A 226 -2.12 -16.52 7.67
N MET A 227 -0.93 -15.93 7.61
CA MET A 227 0.09 -16.27 6.61
C MET A 227 0.90 -17.51 7.04
N PRO A 228 1.27 -18.40 6.10
CA PRO A 228 2.05 -19.59 6.43
C PRO A 228 3.50 -19.24 6.81
N GLY A 229 3.98 -19.80 7.92
CA GLY A 229 5.39 -19.74 8.34
C GLY A 229 5.91 -18.30 8.50
N TYR A 230 6.95 -17.96 7.74
CA TYR A 230 7.59 -16.64 7.74
C TYR A 230 7.18 -15.75 6.55
N ARG A 231 6.09 -16.10 5.84
CA ARG A 231 5.54 -15.21 4.81
C ARG A 231 5.04 -13.91 5.45
N ILE A 232 5.38 -12.80 4.81
CA ILE A 232 5.17 -11.46 5.38
C ILE A 232 3.86 -10.83 4.93
N HIS A 233 3.56 -10.86 3.63
CA HIS A 233 2.53 -10.03 3.01
C HIS A 233 1.59 -10.86 2.14
N ILE A 234 0.35 -10.39 1.99
CA ILE A 234 -0.64 -11.04 1.13
C ILE A 234 -0.39 -10.74 -0.35
N ASP A 235 0.30 -9.66 -0.69
CA ASP A 235 0.63 -9.29 -2.07
C ASP A 235 1.70 -10.18 -2.74
N GLY A 236 2.16 -11.24 -2.05
CA GLY A 236 2.85 -12.39 -2.63
C GLY A 236 1.95 -13.61 -2.90
N ALA A 237 0.69 -13.55 -2.47
CA ALA A 237 -0.27 -14.66 -2.54
C ALA A 237 -1.61 -14.31 -3.19
N PHE A 238 -2.02 -13.04 -3.16
CA PHE A 238 -3.29 -12.53 -3.67
C PHE A 238 -3.12 -11.08 -4.15
N ASN A 239 -3.59 -10.79 -5.35
CA ASN A 239 -3.63 -9.43 -5.89
C ASN A 239 -4.87 -9.26 -6.78
N MET A 240 -5.70 -8.25 -6.50
CA MET A 240 -6.82 -7.88 -7.36
C MET A 240 -6.30 -7.18 -8.61
N ILE A 241 -6.76 -7.61 -9.78
CA ILE A 241 -6.26 -7.11 -11.06
C ILE A 241 -7.36 -6.52 -11.96
N ASP A 242 -8.61 -6.85 -11.65
CA ASP A 242 -9.82 -6.33 -12.27
C ASP A 242 -10.96 -6.39 -11.24
N VAL A 243 -12.12 -5.83 -11.57
CA VAL A 243 -13.29 -5.77 -10.68
C VAL A 243 -13.75 -7.15 -10.18
N ASP A 244 -13.50 -8.19 -10.97
CA ASP A 244 -13.91 -9.58 -10.71
C ASP A 244 -12.76 -10.58 -10.94
N LYS A 245 -11.49 -10.16 -10.93
CA LYS A 245 -10.34 -11.03 -11.21
C LYS A 245 -9.19 -10.79 -10.24
N ALA A 246 -8.54 -11.87 -9.83
CA ALA A 246 -7.35 -11.81 -9.00
C ALA A 246 -6.28 -12.80 -9.48
N ILE A 247 -5.01 -12.40 -9.40
CA ILE A 247 -3.89 -13.35 -9.49
C ILE A 247 -3.69 -13.95 -8.10
N VAL A 248 -3.57 -15.27 -8.01
CA VAL A 248 -3.42 -15.98 -6.74
C VAL A 248 -2.33 -17.05 -6.75
N ASN A 249 -1.65 -17.18 -5.63
CA ASN A 249 -0.89 -18.38 -5.29
C ASN A 249 -1.68 -19.19 -4.26
N THR A 250 -2.42 -20.20 -4.74
CA THR A 250 -3.33 -21.00 -3.92
C THR A 250 -2.64 -21.84 -2.83
N ASN A 251 -1.32 -22.07 -2.94
CA ASN A 251 -0.55 -22.75 -1.89
C ASN A 251 -0.32 -21.86 -0.66
N GLU A 252 -0.44 -20.55 -0.80
CA GLU A 252 -0.21 -19.58 0.27
C GLU A 252 -1.49 -18.99 0.85
N LEU A 253 -2.65 -19.31 0.27
CA LEU A 253 -3.95 -18.82 0.71
C LEU A 253 -4.71 -19.88 1.52
N PRO A 254 -5.35 -19.52 2.65
CA PRO A 254 -6.20 -20.44 3.37
C PRO A 254 -7.46 -20.76 2.56
N TYR A 255 -7.92 -22.01 2.63
CA TYR A 255 -9.06 -22.51 1.84
C TYR A 255 -10.33 -21.65 1.98
N PHE A 256 -10.64 -21.18 3.20
CA PHE A 256 -11.82 -20.35 3.44
C PHE A 256 -11.81 -19.07 2.61
N PHE A 257 -10.63 -18.49 2.37
CA PHE A 257 -10.50 -17.28 1.58
C PHE A 257 -10.63 -17.57 0.09
N ILE A 258 -10.05 -18.67 -0.39
CA ILE A 258 -10.24 -19.14 -1.77
C ILE A 258 -11.73 -19.37 -2.06
N ASP A 259 -12.44 -20.05 -1.14
CA ASP A 259 -13.89 -20.29 -1.24
C ASP A 259 -14.70 -18.99 -1.17
N TYR A 260 -14.30 -18.05 -0.29
CA TYR A 260 -14.89 -16.71 -0.20
C TYR A 260 -14.81 -15.96 -1.53
N LEU A 261 -13.62 -15.88 -2.15
CA LEU A 261 -13.42 -15.21 -3.43
C LEU A 261 -14.29 -15.82 -4.53
N LYS A 262 -14.34 -17.16 -4.61
CA LYS A 262 -15.19 -17.89 -5.57
C LYS A 262 -16.68 -17.60 -5.37
N LYS A 263 -17.16 -17.61 -4.13
CA LYS A 263 -18.55 -17.28 -3.80
C LYS A 263 -18.91 -15.83 -4.12
N ARG A 264 -17.92 -14.92 -4.07
CA ARG A 264 -18.07 -13.53 -4.48
C ARG A 264 -17.97 -13.32 -6.00
N GLY A 265 -17.77 -14.39 -6.77
CA GLY A 265 -17.70 -14.34 -8.23
C GLY A 265 -16.33 -13.92 -8.78
N ILE A 266 -15.29 -13.89 -7.95
CA ILE A 266 -13.94 -13.50 -8.40
C ILE A 266 -13.29 -14.67 -9.15
N LYS A 267 -12.91 -14.43 -10.41
CA LYS A 267 -12.14 -15.35 -11.24
C LYS A 267 -10.69 -15.37 -10.74
N LEU A 268 -10.27 -16.55 -10.28
CA LEU A 268 -8.91 -16.78 -9.81
C LEU A 268 -8.00 -17.17 -10.97
N ILE A 269 -7.02 -16.33 -11.26
CA ILE A 269 -5.95 -16.61 -12.22
C ILE A 269 -4.77 -17.14 -11.40
N GLU A 270 -4.56 -18.44 -11.44
CA GLU A 270 -3.49 -19.06 -10.67
C GLU A 270 -2.12 -18.66 -11.24
N LEU A 271 -1.18 -18.34 -10.35
CA LEU A 271 0.22 -18.14 -10.70
C LEU A 271 0.83 -19.51 -11.11
N PRO A 272 1.44 -19.64 -12.30
CA PRO A 272 2.16 -20.84 -12.67
C PRO A 272 3.36 -21.14 -11.74
N PRO A 273 3.74 -22.41 -11.54
CA PRO A 273 4.86 -22.77 -10.66
C PRO A 273 6.23 -22.30 -11.18
N ASP A 274 6.34 -22.06 -12.49
CA ASP A 274 7.58 -21.64 -13.15
C ASP A 274 7.74 -20.10 -13.18
N ASP A 275 6.72 -19.36 -12.73
CA ASP A 275 6.78 -17.91 -12.63
C ASP A 275 7.48 -17.46 -11.33
N SER A 276 8.15 -16.31 -11.42
CA SER A 276 8.58 -15.60 -10.22
C SER A 276 7.37 -15.17 -9.38
N ALA A 277 7.53 -15.19 -8.05
CA ALA A 277 6.54 -14.63 -7.14
C ALA A 277 6.28 -13.13 -7.42
N PHE A 278 7.23 -12.42 -8.03
CA PHE A 278 7.06 -11.01 -8.42
C PHE A 278 6.08 -10.81 -9.60
N SER A 279 5.73 -11.85 -10.36
CA SER A 279 4.62 -11.78 -11.33
C SER A 279 3.29 -11.42 -10.63
N LEU A 280 3.06 -11.91 -9.40
CA LEU A 280 1.89 -11.55 -8.61
C LEU A 280 1.98 -10.11 -8.08
N ASN A 281 3.20 -9.64 -7.82
CA ASN A 281 3.53 -8.29 -7.33
C ASN A 281 3.46 -7.21 -8.43
N SER A 282 2.36 -7.20 -9.17
CA SER A 282 2.05 -6.27 -10.27
C SER A 282 1.06 -5.19 -9.83
N LEU A 283 1.00 -4.08 -10.57
CA LEU A 283 0.17 -2.93 -10.23
C LEU A 283 -0.96 -2.74 -11.24
N ALA A 284 -2.21 -2.87 -10.81
CA ALA A 284 -3.36 -2.43 -11.59
C ALA A 284 -3.40 -0.89 -11.65
N ILE A 285 -3.45 -0.32 -12.86
CA ILE A 285 -3.59 1.13 -13.08
C ILE A 285 -4.97 1.53 -13.59
N ALA A 286 -5.75 0.55 -14.06
CA ALA A 286 -7.19 0.61 -14.33
C ALA A 286 -7.73 -0.84 -14.31
N PRO A 287 -9.07 -1.05 -14.23
CA PRO A 287 -9.63 -2.39 -14.22
C PRO A 287 -9.19 -3.20 -15.44
N GLY A 288 -8.55 -4.35 -15.21
CA GLY A 288 -8.03 -5.20 -16.28
C GLY A 288 -6.78 -4.65 -16.98
N LYS A 289 -6.11 -3.62 -16.44
CA LYS A 289 -4.89 -3.04 -17.01
C LYS A 289 -3.76 -2.99 -15.98
N LEU A 290 -2.70 -3.75 -16.22
CA LEU A 290 -1.62 -4.00 -15.26
C LEU A 290 -0.26 -3.58 -15.77
N ILE A 291 0.56 -3.05 -14.86
CA ILE A 291 2.01 -2.97 -15.04
C ILE A 291 2.63 -4.20 -14.38
N MET A 292 3.37 -4.98 -15.16
CA MET A 292 3.96 -6.25 -14.73
C MET A 292 5.38 -6.39 -15.28
N HIS A 293 6.24 -7.13 -14.58
CA HIS A 293 7.60 -7.40 -15.04
C HIS A 293 7.65 -8.22 -16.35
N GLY A 294 8.77 -8.10 -17.08
CA GLY A 294 8.98 -8.75 -18.37
C GLY A 294 9.23 -10.26 -18.30
N SER A 295 9.83 -10.74 -17.22
CA SER A 295 10.29 -12.14 -17.04
C SER A 295 9.20 -13.13 -16.63
N ARG A 296 7.94 -12.87 -17.01
CA ARG A 296 6.80 -13.78 -16.79
C ARG A 296 6.79 -14.94 -17.77
N THR A 297 6.20 -16.08 -17.39
CA THR A 297 6.11 -17.22 -18.29
C THR A 297 4.99 -17.02 -19.33
N LYS A 298 5.16 -17.62 -20.52
CA LYS A 298 4.12 -17.66 -21.56
C LYS A 298 2.78 -18.22 -21.03
N ARG A 299 2.84 -19.14 -20.07
CA ARG A 299 1.66 -19.73 -19.43
C ARG A 299 0.86 -18.72 -18.62
N LEU A 300 1.53 -17.80 -17.93
CA LEU A 300 0.85 -16.70 -17.24
C LEU A 300 0.30 -15.69 -18.24
N GLU A 301 1.07 -15.35 -19.28
CA GLU A 301 0.61 -14.45 -20.34
C GLU A 301 -0.70 -14.94 -20.99
N ASP A 302 -0.75 -16.21 -21.36
CA ASP A 302 -1.94 -16.80 -21.97
C ASP A 302 -3.16 -16.75 -21.05
N ARG A 303 -2.96 -17.01 -19.75
CA ARG A 303 -4.03 -16.92 -18.75
C ARG A 303 -4.57 -15.48 -18.59
N LEU A 304 -3.69 -14.49 -18.67
CA LEU A 304 -4.04 -13.08 -18.57
C LEU A 304 -4.73 -12.58 -19.85
N ASP A 305 -4.24 -12.99 -21.03
CA ASP A 305 -4.85 -12.69 -22.33
C ASP A 305 -6.25 -13.32 -22.46
N GLU A 306 -6.39 -14.61 -22.11
CA GLU A 306 -7.70 -15.30 -22.04
C GLU A 306 -8.66 -14.66 -21.03
N ALA A 307 -8.12 -13.93 -20.04
CA ALA A 307 -8.89 -13.17 -19.08
C ALA A 307 -9.18 -11.72 -19.51
N GLY A 308 -8.69 -11.29 -20.68
CA GLY A 308 -8.89 -9.95 -21.22
C GLY A 308 -8.09 -8.86 -20.50
N VAL A 309 -6.95 -9.23 -19.91
CA VAL A 309 -6.09 -8.30 -19.16
C VAL A 309 -5.07 -7.65 -20.09
N GLU A 310 -5.06 -6.32 -20.14
CA GLU A 310 -4.03 -5.53 -20.82
C GLU A 310 -2.77 -5.46 -19.95
N LEU A 311 -1.60 -5.80 -20.52
CA LEU A 311 -0.31 -5.75 -19.84
C LEU A 311 0.57 -4.64 -20.40
N ILE A 312 1.11 -3.80 -19.51
CA ILE A 312 2.25 -2.94 -19.78
C ILE A 312 3.47 -3.59 -19.12
N THR A 313 4.49 -3.89 -19.93
CA THR A 313 5.73 -4.49 -19.43
C THR A 313 6.66 -3.40 -18.88
N CYS A 314 7.21 -3.63 -17.69
CA CYS A 314 8.24 -2.80 -17.08
C CYS A 314 9.37 -3.71 -16.59
N ASP A 315 10.59 -3.52 -17.09
CA ASP A 315 11.73 -4.33 -16.64
C ASP A 315 12.18 -3.84 -15.27
N TYR A 316 12.04 -4.69 -14.25
CA TYR A 316 12.15 -4.29 -12.84
C TYR A 316 13.07 -5.20 -12.01
N GLU A 317 13.73 -6.17 -12.65
CA GLU A 317 14.60 -7.16 -12.02
C GLU A 317 15.70 -6.56 -11.10
N PRO A 318 16.38 -5.45 -11.45
CA PRO A 318 17.37 -4.85 -10.53
C PRO A 318 16.79 -4.43 -9.18
N VAL A 319 15.52 -4.00 -9.15
CA VAL A 319 14.82 -3.65 -7.91
C VAL A 319 14.27 -4.89 -7.22
N GLU A 320 13.80 -5.88 -7.97
CA GLU A 320 13.33 -7.17 -7.46
C GLU A 320 14.41 -7.95 -6.70
N ALA A 321 15.68 -7.82 -7.12
CA ALA A 321 16.83 -8.35 -6.40
C ALA A 321 16.92 -7.84 -4.95
N GLY A 322 16.34 -6.68 -4.64
CA GLY A 322 16.24 -6.15 -3.28
C GLY A 322 15.14 -6.80 -2.42
N GLY A 323 14.29 -7.65 -3.01
CA GLY A 323 13.24 -8.41 -2.32
C GLY A 323 11.81 -7.88 -2.48
N GLY A 324 11.56 -6.97 -3.43
CA GLY A 324 10.21 -6.43 -3.70
C GLY A 324 10.03 -6.02 -5.15
N GLY A 325 8.82 -6.18 -5.69
CA GLY A 325 8.51 -5.88 -7.10
C GLY A 325 7.81 -4.54 -7.31
N ILE A 326 7.04 -4.46 -8.40
CA ILE A 326 6.35 -3.24 -8.85
C ILE A 326 5.27 -2.81 -7.85
N HIS A 327 4.46 -3.75 -7.35
CA HIS A 327 3.43 -3.45 -6.36
C HIS A 327 4.03 -2.99 -5.03
N CYS A 328 5.11 -3.65 -4.57
CA CYS A 328 5.84 -3.24 -3.37
C CYS A 328 6.42 -1.82 -3.50
N SER A 329 6.82 -1.42 -4.71
CA SER A 329 7.49 -0.14 -4.96
C SER A 329 6.52 1.04 -5.13
N THR A 330 5.21 0.79 -5.02
CA THR A 330 4.16 1.79 -5.24
C THR A 330 3.13 1.78 -4.12
N SER A 331 2.75 2.98 -3.64
CA SER A 331 1.62 3.14 -2.73
C SER A 331 0.55 4.05 -3.32
N PRO A 332 -0.52 3.50 -3.93
CA PRO A 332 -1.66 4.25 -4.43
C PRO A 332 -2.22 5.19 -3.37
N LEU A 333 -2.40 6.46 -3.72
CA LEU A 333 -2.95 7.49 -2.84
C LEU A 333 -4.34 7.96 -3.29
N ALA A 334 -4.68 7.79 -4.56
CA ALA A 334 -5.98 8.12 -5.10
C ALA A 334 -6.36 7.16 -6.25
N ARG A 335 -7.56 6.59 -6.19
CA ARG A 335 -8.16 5.79 -7.28
C ARG A 335 -9.61 6.21 -7.52
N ASP A 336 -10.06 6.08 -8.76
CA ASP A 336 -11.50 6.21 -9.07
C ASP A 336 -12.28 5.08 -8.39
N ALA A 337 -13.47 5.41 -7.87
CA ALA A 337 -14.43 4.42 -7.39
C ALA A 337 -15.04 3.62 -8.55
N ILE A 338 -15.43 2.38 -8.28
CA ILE A 338 -16.05 1.42 -9.23
C ILE A 338 -17.30 0.81 -8.63
#